data_AF-A0A929VKM1-F1
#
_entry.id   AF-A0A929VKM1-F1
#
_cell.length_a   1.000
_cell.length_b   1.000
_cell.length_c   1.000
_cell.angle_alpha   90.00
_cell.angle_beta   90.00
_cell.angle_gamma   90.00
#
_symmetry.space_group_name_H-M   'P 1'
#
loop_
_entity.id
_entity.type
_entity.pdbx_description
1 polymer ?
#
loop_
_entity_poly.entity_id
_entity_poly.type
_entity_poly.pdbx_seq_one_letter_code
_entity_poly.pdbx_strand_id
1 'polypeptide(L)'
;MISIIVAYTLNRVIGKNNSMPWNLPKDLKHFKEKTENNIVIMGRKTHESIGKILPNRINIVVSTTKKYNDINLYRALSLEA
;
A
#
# COMPACT_ATOMS: atom_id res chain seq x y z
N MET A 1 1.54 -4.41 17.09
CA MET A 1 2.62 -3.46 16.77
C MET A 1 2.35 -2.90 15.38
N ILE A 2 2.58 -1.60 15.15
CA ILE A 2 2.37 -0.93 13.86
C ILE A 2 3.74 -0.49 13.33
N SER A 3 3.98 -0.63 12.03
CA SER A 3 5.24 -0.24 11.39
C SER A 3 4.98 0.45 10.05
N ILE A 4 5.90 1.34 9.67
CA ILE A 4 5.89 2.03 8.37
C ILE A 4 6.97 1.41 7.49
N ILE A 5 6.62 1.12 6.25
CA ILE A 5 7.55 0.69 5.20
C ILE A 5 7.41 1.65 4.02
N VAL A 6 8.52 2.27 3.60
CA VAL A 6 8.53 3.31 2.57
C VAL A 6 9.87 3.36 1.85
N ALA A 7 9.83 3.55 0.52
CA ALA A 7 10.98 3.93 -0.29
C ALA A 7 10.87 5.41 -0.66
N TYR A 8 11.98 6.16 -0.51
CA TYR A 8 12.00 7.60 -0.76
C TYR A 8 13.36 8.06 -1.31
N THR A 9 13.39 9.16 -2.05
CA THR A 9 14.63 9.78 -2.53
C THR A 9 15.30 10.64 -1.45
N LEU A 10 16.53 11.11 -1.66
CA LEU A 10 17.18 12.04 -0.72
C LEU A 10 16.33 13.29 -0.39
N ASN A 11 15.48 13.71 -1.33
CA ASN A 11 14.56 14.84 -1.18
C ASN A 11 13.15 14.41 -0.68
N ARG A 12 13.03 13.21 -0.08
CA ARG A 12 11.79 12.65 0.47
C ARG A 12 10.66 12.43 -0.55
N VAL A 13 10.98 12.33 -1.84
CA VAL A 13 10.00 12.00 -2.86
C VAL A 13 9.64 10.52 -2.77
N ILE A 14 8.36 10.20 -2.65
CA ILE A 14 7.82 8.82 -2.58
C ILE A 14 7.04 8.42 -3.85
N GLY A 15 6.70 9.39 -4.70
CA GLY A 15 5.85 9.17 -5.87
C GLY A 15 5.73 10.42 -6.73
N LYS A 16 5.41 10.24 -8.01
CA LYS A 16 5.08 11.31 -8.96
C LYS A 16 3.95 10.81 -9.86
N ASN A 17 2.92 11.61 -10.10
CA ASN A 17 1.79 11.24 -10.98
C ASN A 17 1.14 9.88 -10.66
N ASN A 18 0.97 9.56 -9.37
CA ASN A 18 0.42 8.28 -8.88
C ASN A 18 1.24 7.04 -9.29
N SER A 19 2.56 7.19 -9.51
CA SER A 19 3.49 6.10 -9.75
C SER A 19 4.82 6.34 -9.02
N MET A 20 5.64 5.29 -8.93
CA MET A 20 7.03 5.44 -8.48
C MET A 20 7.85 6.05 -9.63
N PRO A 21 8.64 7.11 -9.37
CA PRO A 21 9.46 7.74 -10.40
C PRO A 21 10.74 6.95 -10.73
N TRP A 22 10.92 5.77 -10.11
CA TRP A 22 12.02 4.84 -10.36
C TRP A 22 11.48 3.43 -10.61
N ASN A 23 12.30 2.61 -11.26
CA ASN A 23 12.05 1.17 -11.41
C ASN A 23 13.14 0.39 -10.66
N LEU A 24 12.82 -0.10 -9.46
CA LEU A 24 13.76 -0.82 -8.61
C LEU A 24 13.14 -2.15 -8.14
N PRO A 25 13.27 -3.24 -8.92
CA PRO A 25 12.64 -4.53 -8.62
C PRO A 25 13.05 -5.11 -7.26
N LYS A 26 14.29 -4.84 -6.83
CA LYS A 26 14.81 -5.29 -5.52
C LYS A 26 14.04 -4.68 -4.34
N ASP A 27 13.59 -3.44 -4.48
CA ASP A 27 12.79 -2.75 -3.45
C ASP A 27 11.40 -3.36 -3.33
N LEU A 28 10.75 -3.66 -4.46
CA LEU A 28 9.47 -4.37 -4.47
C LEU A 28 9.57 -5.78 -3.88
N LYS A 29 10.68 -6.49 -4.16
CA LYS A 29 10.96 -7.79 -3.54
C LYS A 29 11.09 -7.65 -2.02
N HIS A 30 11.84 -6.66 -1.54
CA HIS A 30 11.97 -6.38 -0.12
C HIS A 30 10.62 -6.05 0.55
N PHE A 31 9.81 -5.19 -0.08
CA PHE A 31 8.46 -4.88 0.39
C PHE A 31 7.60 -6.13 0.50
N LYS A 32 7.64 -7.01 -0.51
CA LYS A 32 6.92 -8.30 -0.47
C LYS A 32 7.38 -9.13 0.72
N GLU A 33 8.68 -9.39 0.85
CA GLU A 33 9.24 -10.22 1.92
C GLU A 33 8.89 -9.70 3.32
N LYS A 34 8.86 -8.38 3.51
CA LYS A 34 8.53 -7.76 4.80
C LYS A 34 7.04 -7.69 5.11
N THR A 35 6.18 -7.75 4.09
CA THR A 35 4.73 -7.60 4.27
C THR A 35 3.94 -8.89 4.06
N GLU A 36 4.56 -9.96 3.54
CA GLU A 36 3.90 -11.24 3.31
C GLU A 36 3.31 -11.79 4.62
N ASN A 37 2.11 -12.37 4.55
CA ASN A 37 1.32 -12.88 5.68
C ASN A 37 0.97 -11.84 6.77
N ASN A 38 1.12 -10.55 6.48
CA ASN A 38 0.76 -9.47 7.38
C ASN A 38 -0.44 -8.65 6.85
N ILE A 39 -0.90 -7.73 7.69
CA ILE A 39 -1.90 -6.72 7.33
C ILE A 39 -1.17 -5.52 6.70
N VAL A 40 -1.59 -5.11 5.50
CA VAL A 40 -1.08 -3.92 4.83
C VAL A 40 -2.17 -2.87 4.76
N ILE A 41 -1.89 -1.72 5.36
CA ILE A 41 -2.78 -0.55 5.34
C ILE A 41 -2.24 0.45 4.32
N MET A 42 -3.10 0.92 3.41
CA MET A 42 -2.72 1.87 2.38
C MET A 42 -3.86 2.85 2.07
N GLY A 43 -3.53 3.98 1.42
CA GLY A 43 -4.54 4.92 0.93
C GLY A 43 -5.16 4.47 -0.40
N ARG A 44 -6.34 5.00 -0.73
CA ARG A 44 -7.05 4.77 -2.00
C ARG A 44 -6.15 4.92 -3.24
N LYS A 45 -5.40 6.03 -3.33
CA LYS A 45 -4.53 6.32 -4.48
C LYS A 45 -3.38 5.32 -4.63
N THR A 46 -2.83 4.86 -3.51
CA THR A 46 -1.79 3.80 -3.49
C THR A 46 -2.36 2.49 -4.02
N HIS A 47 -3.56 2.09 -3.58
CA HIS A 47 -4.20 0.89 -4.12
C HIS A 47 -4.45 1.03 -5.63
N GLU A 48 -4.95 2.16 -6.11
CA GLU A 48 -5.19 2.41 -7.53
C GLU A 48 -3.90 2.39 -8.36
N SER A 49 -2.79 2.90 -7.81
CA SER A 49 -1.46 2.82 -8.42
C SER A 49 -0.98 1.37 -8.57
N ILE A 50 -1.22 0.53 -7.55
CA ILE A 50 -0.88 -0.90 -7.58
C ILE A 50 -1.80 -1.68 -8.53
N GLY A 51 -3.07 -1.27 -8.64
CA GLY A 51 -4.07 -1.84 -9.55
C GLY A 51 -4.61 -3.23 -9.19
N LYS A 52 -4.10 -3.87 -8.14
CA LYS A 52 -4.51 -5.21 -7.71
C LYS A 52 -4.42 -5.39 -6.20
N ILE A 53 -5.13 -6.39 -5.70
CA ILE A 53 -4.99 -6.87 -4.32
C ILE A 53 -3.64 -7.55 -4.18
N LEU A 54 -2.94 -7.25 -3.09
CA LEU A 54 -1.67 -7.89 -2.79
C LEU A 54 -1.94 -9.31 -2.26
N PRO A 55 -1.46 -10.38 -2.92
CA PRO A 55 -1.73 -11.76 -2.48
C PRO A 55 -1.04 -12.06 -1.15
N ASN A 56 -1.58 -13.05 -0.42
CA ASN A 56 -1.09 -13.52 0.89
C ASN A 56 -1.06 -12.41 1.96
N ARG A 57 -1.89 -11.39 1.83
CA ARG A 57 -1.96 -10.23 2.71
C ARG A 57 -3.41 -9.84 2.93
N ILE A 58 -3.70 -9.38 4.14
CA ILE A 58 -4.95 -8.65 4.41
C ILE A 58 -4.70 -7.21 3.98
N ASN A 59 -5.48 -6.72 3.02
CA ASN A 59 -5.35 -5.37 2.49
C ASN A 59 -6.42 -4.49 3.14
N ILE A 60 -6.02 -3.39 3.77
CA ILE A 60 -6.93 -2.38 4.31
C ILE A 60 -6.70 -1.09 3.54
N VAL A 61 -7.77 -0.56 2.95
CA VAL A 61 -7.73 0.67 2.16
C VAL A 61 -8.50 1.76 2.87
N VAL A 62 -7.79 2.82 3.24
CA VAL A 62 -8.38 4.01 3.85
C VAL A 62 -8.96 4.90 2.75
N SER A 63 -10.28 5.07 2.76
CA SER A 63 -11.01 5.77 1.70
C SER A 63 -12.39 6.24 2.17
N THR A 64 -12.67 7.53 2.03
CA THR A 64 -14.01 8.10 2.26
C THR A 64 -14.92 8.02 1.02
N THR A 65 -14.34 7.89 -0.18
CA THR A 65 -15.09 8.01 -1.45
C THR A 65 -15.37 6.67 -2.13
N LYS A 66 -14.38 5.76 -2.18
CA LYS A 66 -14.49 4.47 -2.85
C LYS A 66 -14.78 3.35 -1.86
N LYS A 67 -15.82 2.56 -2.14
CA LYS A 67 -16.17 1.33 -1.41
C LYS A 67 -15.40 0.15 -2.01
N TYR A 68 -14.94 -0.74 -1.14
CA TYR A 68 -14.29 -1.99 -1.51
C TYR A 68 -15.00 -3.11 -0.76
N ASN A 69 -15.27 -4.22 -1.44
CA ASN A 69 -15.90 -5.39 -0.85
C ASN A 69 -15.42 -6.64 -1.61
N ASP A 70 -14.21 -7.08 -1.28
CA ASP A 70 -13.57 -8.26 -1.86
C ASP A 70 -12.94 -9.10 -0.76
N ILE A 71 -12.69 -10.37 -1.05
CA ILE A 71 -12.02 -11.26 -0.11
C ILE A 71 -10.59 -10.76 0.16
N ASN A 72 -10.24 -10.57 1.43
CA ASN A 72 -8.98 -9.97 1.90
C ASN A 72 -8.74 -8.49 1.50
N LEU A 73 -9.79 -7.77 1.11
CA LEU A 73 -9.74 -6.32 0.86
C LEU A 73 -10.83 -5.60 1.67
N TYR A 74 -10.39 -4.91 2.72
CA TYR A 74 -11.26 -4.19 3.65
C TYR A 74 -11.13 -2.68 3.45
N ARG A 75 -12.19 -1.96 3.79
CA ARG A 75 -12.21 -0.50 3.78
C ARG A 75 -12.26 0.06 5.20
N ALA A 76 -11.46 1.08 5.45
CA ALA A 76 -11.57 1.94 6.63
C ALA A 76 -11.86 3.39 6.21
N LEU A 77 -12.53 4.16 7.08
CA LEU A 77 -12.81 5.59 6.83
C LEU A 77 -11.64 6.49 7.27
N SER A 78 -10.93 6.10 8.32
CA SER A 78 -9.76 6.77 8.88
C SER A 78 -8.73 5.74 9.37
N LEU A 79 -7.58 6.20 9.85
CA LEU A 79 -6.55 5.37 10.52
C LEU A 79 -6.74 5.30 12.04
N GLU A 80 -7.69 6.05 12.57
CA GLU A 80 -7.99 6.12 14.00
C GLU A 80 -8.89 4.94 14.41
N ALA A 81 -8.86 4.63 15.71
CA ALA A 81 -9.73 3.62 16.33
C ALA A 81 -11.09 4.22 16.72
#